data_AF-A0A8S9UAC5-F1
#
_entry.id   AF-A0A8S9UAC5-F1
#
_cell.length_a   1.000
_cell.length_b   1.000
_cell.length_c   1.000
_cell.angle_alpha   90.00
_cell.angle_beta   90.00
_cell.angle_gamma   90.00
#
_symmetry.space_group_name_H-M   'P 1'
#
loop_
_entity.id
_entity.type
_entity.pdbx_description
1 polymer ?
#
loop_
_entity_poly.entity_id
_entity_poly.type
_entity_poly.pdbx_seq_one_letter_code
_entity_poly.pdbx_strand_id
1 'polypeptide(L)'
;MKAGLVLAATAFHAVAATSSLPSIKLSFNIQRPAMEVYGSSSFDVYVKPVLSGANVSFDGKVTFQQGGTTHNLYVVNGIPYHEVINSTTDSTTCLPTELFPSVSEIVDAIASATPVSTVNTNQDILCNNGTWLSTTFAGESYVLCTGAEDSNFTVYGEDLSPQTLLVTVAPCRMVQ
;
A
#
# COMPACT_ATOMS: atom_id res chain seq x y z
N MET A 1 54.73 4.88 42.21
CA MET A 1 54.60 5.52 40.89
C MET A 1 53.82 4.59 39.98
N LYS A 2 52.83 5.14 39.25
CA LYS A 2 51.97 4.55 38.19
C LYS A 2 51.00 3.43 38.64
N ALA A 3 49.71 3.70 38.83
CA ALA A 3 48.64 4.08 37.89
C ALA A 3 48.16 2.92 37.00
N GLY A 4 46.86 2.63 37.08
CA GLY A 4 46.18 1.66 36.22
C GLY A 4 44.71 1.47 36.60
N LEU A 5 43.92 2.54 36.53
CA LEU A 5 42.45 2.49 36.63
C LEU A 5 41.90 1.87 35.33
N VAL A 6 41.37 0.66 35.40
CA VAL A 6 40.67 0.03 34.27
C VAL A 6 39.22 0.51 34.28
N LEU A 7 38.87 1.43 33.36
CA LEU A 7 37.48 1.75 33.08
C LEU A 7 36.86 0.60 32.27
N ALA A 8 35.92 -0.13 32.88
CA ALA A 8 35.03 -1.02 32.15
C ALA A 8 34.07 -0.17 31.32
N ALA A 9 34.31 -0.09 30.02
CA ALA A 9 33.35 0.48 29.07
C ALA A 9 32.15 -0.47 28.99
N THR A 10 31.07 -0.15 29.70
CA THR A 10 29.77 -0.78 29.46
C THR A 10 29.30 -0.38 28.08
N ALA A 11 29.43 -1.30 27.12
CA ALA A 11 28.81 -1.16 25.82
C ALA A 11 27.29 -1.08 26.01
N PHE A 12 26.74 0.12 25.90
CA PHE A 12 25.32 0.28 25.59
C PHE A 12 25.10 -0.35 24.23
N HIS A 13 24.65 -1.61 24.23
CA HIS A 13 24.00 -2.17 23.07
C HIS A 13 22.71 -1.38 22.92
N ALA A 14 22.75 -0.33 22.11
CA ALA A 14 21.55 0.20 21.51
C ALA A 14 20.95 -0.98 20.75
N VAL A 15 19.96 -1.63 21.37
CA VAL A 15 19.01 -2.45 20.63
C VAL A 15 18.41 -1.48 19.63
N ALA A 16 18.91 -1.54 18.39
CA ALA A 16 18.23 -0.92 17.27
C ALA A 16 16.89 -1.63 17.20
N ALA A 17 15.88 -1.06 17.84
CA ALA A 17 14.51 -1.35 17.50
C ALA A 17 14.40 -0.93 16.04
N THR A 18 14.57 -1.89 15.12
CA THR A 18 14.09 -1.71 13.76
C THR A 18 12.59 -1.52 13.91
N SER A 19 12.15 -0.27 13.96
CA SER A 19 10.74 0.07 13.90
C SER A 19 10.25 -0.37 12.52
N SER A 20 9.94 -1.66 12.37
CA SER A 20 9.40 -2.16 11.11
C SER A 20 8.01 -1.55 10.99
N LEU A 21 7.88 -0.55 10.12
CA LEU A 21 6.58 -0.06 9.73
C LEU A 21 5.79 -1.23 9.14
N PRO A 22 4.48 -1.31 9.43
CA PRO A 22 3.68 -2.43 8.99
C PRO A 22 3.47 -2.40 7.47
N SER A 23 3.44 -3.58 6.86
CA SER A 23 3.03 -3.73 5.47
C SER A 23 1.53 -3.46 5.33
N ILE A 24 1.14 -3.01 4.15
CA ILE A 24 -0.23 -2.64 3.81
C ILE A 24 -0.70 -3.56 2.68
N LYS A 25 -1.92 -4.09 2.81
CA LYS A 25 -2.65 -4.69 1.69
C LYS A 25 -3.68 -3.67 1.21
N LEU A 26 -3.77 -3.46 -0.09
CA LEU A 26 -4.76 -2.61 -0.73
C LEU A 26 -5.61 -3.48 -1.65
N SER A 27 -6.84 -3.77 -1.23
CA SER A 27 -7.82 -4.47 -2.07
C SER A 27 -8.58 -3.49 -2.95
N PHE A 28 -8.51 -3.70 -4.26
CA PHE A 28 -9.21 -2.91 -5.26
C PHE A 28 -10.39 -3.71 -5.83
N ASN A 29 -11.50 -3.01 -6.06
CA ASN A 29 -12.64 -3.52 -6.82
C ASN A 29 -13.19 -2.40 -7.72
N ILE A 30 -12.95 -2.56 -9.02
CA ILE A 30 -13.20 -1.61 -10.09
C ILE A 30 -14.59 -1.85 -10.67
N GLN A 31 -15.39 -0.79 -10.78
CA GLN A 31 -16.76 -0.88 -11.30
C GLN A 31 -16.85 -0.84 -12.82
N ARG A 32 -15.96 -0.09 -13.48
CA ARG A 32 -16.00 0.11 -14.93
C ARG A 32 -15.21 -1.00 -15.62
N PRO A 33 -15.83 -1.84 -16.48
CA PRO A 33 -15.10 -2.88 -17.21
C PRO A 33 -13.95 -2.33 -18.05
N ALA A 34 -14.07 -1.08 -18.54
CA ALA A 34 -13.02 -0.40 -19.29
C ALA A 34 -11.76 -0.07 -18.47
N MET A 35 -11.82 -0.20 -17.14
CA MET A 35 -10.70 0.03 -16.21
C MET A 35 -10.13 -1.28 -15.65
N GLU A 36 -10.59 -2.44 -16.11
CA GLU A 36 -10.03 -3.73 -15.71
C GLU A 36 -8.54 -3.81 -16.05
N VAL A 37 -7.75 -4.25 -15.08
CA VAL A 37 -6.32 -4.44 -15.26
C VAL A 37 -6.08 -5.90 -15.58
N TYR A 38 -5.54 -6.18 -16.77
CA TYR A 38 -5.41 -7.55 -17.30
C TYR A 38 -6.72 -8.36 -17.26
N GLY A 39 -7.88 -7.70 -17.41
CA GLY A 39 -9.20 -8.36 -17.36
C GLY A 39 -9.65 -8.73 -15.94
N SER A 40 -8.98 -8.18 -14.91
CA SER A 40 -9.39 -8.31 -13.51
C SER A 40 -9.96 -6.99 -13.02
N SER A 41 -11.19 -7.05 -12.50
CA SER A 41 -11.83 -5.95 -11.80
C SER A 41 -11.54 -5.96 -10.30
N SER A 42 -11.08 -7.09 -9.74
CA SER A 42 -10.74 -7.22 -8.32
C SER A 42 -9.33 -7.78 -8.14
N PHE A 43 -8.50 -7.10 -7.36
CA PHE A 43 -7.11 -7.50 -7.11
C PHE A 43 -6.56 -6.87 -5.84
N ASP A 44 -5.48 -7.46 -5.32
CA ASP A 44 -4.78 -6.99 -4.13
C ASP A 44 -3.40 -6.46 -4.50
N VAL A 45 -3.09 -5.23 -4.04
CA VAL A 45 -1.75 -4.66 -4.09
C VAL A 45 -1.14 -4.75 -2.70
N TYR A 46 0.06 -5.32 -2.60
CA TYR A 46 0.80 -5.42 -1.37
C TYR A 46 1.89 -4.35 -1.36
N VAL A 47 1.91 -3.56 -0.30
CA VAL A 47 2.84 -2.44 -0.11
C VAL A 47 3.68 -2.71 1.12
N LYS A 48 4.99 -2.56 0.99
CA LYS A 48 5.95 -2.72 2.07
C LYS A 48 6.69 -1.40 2.28
N PRO A 49 6.64 -0.80 3.47
CA PRO A 49 7.49 0.34 3.78
C PRO A 49 8.96 -0.08 3.88
N VAL A 50 9.83 0.76 3.33
CA VAL A 50 11.29 0.61 3.34
C VAL A 50 11.87 1.84 4.03
N LEU A 51 12.59 1.61 5.11
CA LEU A 51 13.23 2.69 5.87
C LEU A 51 14.64 2.95 5.36
N SER A 52 14.93 4.20 5.03
CA SER A 52 16.26 4.68 4.69
C SER A 52 16.60 5.90 5.54
N GLY A 53 17.21 5.65 6.71
CA GLY A 53 17.46 6.68 7.71
C GLY A 53 16.14 7.22 8.28
N ALA A 54 15.88 8.52 8.08
CA ALA A 54 14.62 9.17 8.47
C ALA A 54 13.55 9.15 7.36
N ASN A 55 13.89 8.66 6.16
CA ASN A 55 12.97 8.63 5.03
C ASN A 55 12.24 7.29 4.96
N VAL A 56 10.96 7.34 4.58
CA VAL A 56 10.14 6.16 4.29
C VAL A 56 9.89 6.12 2.79
N SER A 57 10.28 5.03 2.13
CA SER A 57 9.85 4.70 0.77
C SER A 57 8.98 3.47 0.80
N PHE A 58 8.37 3.11 -0.33
CA PHE A 58 7.47 1.97 -0.41
C PHE A 58 7.82 1.08 -1.61
N ASP A 59 7.95 -0.20 -1.34
CA ASP A 59 7.95 -1.23 -2.36
C ASP A 59 6.53 -1.75 -2.54
N GLY A 60 6.18 -2.16 -3.75
CA GLY A 60 4.85 -2.63 -4.10
C GLY A 60 4.88 -3.92 -4.91
N LYS A 61 3.84 -4.75 -4.80
CA LYS A 61 3.60 -5.91 -5.66
C LYS A 61 2.11 -6.05 -5.95
N VAL A 62 1.79 -6.34 -7.21
CA VAL A 62 0.49 -6.85 -7.62
C VAL A 62 0.67 -7.97 -8.64
N THR A 63 -0.22 -8.95 -8.62
CA THR A 63 -0.20 -10.10 -9.51
C THR A 63 -1.53 -10.24 -10.22
N PHE A 64 -1.47 -10.43 -11.54
CA PHE A 64 -2.62 -10.68 -12.39
C PHE A 64 -2.45 -11.99 -13.14
N GLN A 65 -3.57 -12.68 -13.40
CA GLN A 65 -3.61 -13.88 -14.22
C GLN A 65 -4.47 -13.61 -15.45
N GLN A 66 -3.92 -13.79 -16.65
CA GLN A 66 -4.64 -13.60 -17.90
C GLN A 66 -4.27 -14.70 -18.89
N GLY A 67 -5.26 -15.52 -19.28
CA GLY A 67 -5.08 -16.52 -20.35
C GLY A 67 -3.92 -17.50 -20.12
N GLY A 68 -3.66 -17.91 -18.88
CA GLY A 68 -2.54 -18.80 -18.53
C GLY A 68 -1.17 -18.11 -18.41
N THR A 69 -1.12 -16.79 -18.52
CA THR A 69 0.06 -15.96 -18.26
C THR A 69 -0.10 -15.22 -16.93
N THR A 70 0.94 -15.28 -16.10
CA THR A 70 1.04 -14.49 -14.88
C THR A 70 1.79 -13.20 -15.17
N HIS A 71 1.16 -12.07 -14.85
CA HIS A 71 1.77 -10.74 -14.90
C HIS A 71 2.00 -10.26 -13.48
N ASN A 72 3.25 -10.14 -13.08
CA ASN A 72 3.59 -9.49 -11.83
C ASN A 72 4.10 -8.08 -12.11
N LEU A 73 3.58 -7.11 -11.37
CA LEU A 73 4.09 -5.74 -11.37
C LEU A 73 4.64 -5.44 -9.99
N TYR A 74 5.88 -5.00 -9.95
CA TYR A 74 6.58 -4.68 -8.71
C TYR A 74 7.12 -3.27 -8.78
N VAL A 75 7.15 -2.59 -7.65
CA VAL A 75 8.00 -1.40 -7.46
C VAL A 75 9.01 -1.76 -6.39
N VAL A 76 10.30 -1.68 -6.72
CA VAL A 76 11.38 -1.97 -5.78
C VAL A 76 12.36 -0.80 -5.80
N ASN A 77 12.57 -0.16 -4.64
CA ASN A 77 13.38 1.06 -4.52
C ASN A 77 12.97 2.17 -5.51
N GLY A 78 11.66 2.31 -5.75
CA GLY A 78 11.11 3.30 -6.69
C GLY A 78 11.24 2.95 -8.17
N ILE A 79 11.78 1.78 -8.52
CA ILE A 79 11.89 1.32 -9.90
C ILE A 79 10.77 0.30 -10.17
N PRO A 80 9.89 0.54 -11.14
CA PRO A 80 8.86 -0.42 -11.49
C PRO A 80 9.36 -1.47 -12.48
N TYR A 81 8.91 -2.70 -12.27
CA TYR A 81 9.22 -3.86 -13.08
C TYR A 81 7.93 -4.57 -13.50
N HIS A 82 7.95 -5.12 -14.71
CA HIS A 82 6.95 -6.04 -15.21
C HIS A 82 7.58 -7.40 -15.47
N GLU A 83 7.09 -8.40 -14.77
CA GLU A 83 7.47 -9.79 -14.96
C GLU A 83 6.31 -10.54 -15.60
N VAL A 84 6.62 -11.28 -16.67
CA VAL A 84 5.66 -12.08 -17.43
C VAL A 84 6.13 -13.52 -17.40
N ILE A 85 5.33 -14.38 -16.79
CA ILE A 85 5.61 -15.80 -16.63
C ILE A 85 4.51 -16.60 -17.35
N ASN A 86 4.90 -17.45 -18.30
CA ASN A 86 4.03 -18.44 -18.91
C ASN A 86 4.76 -19.79 -19.06
N SER A 87 4.16 -20.76 -19.74
CA SER A 87 4.74 -22.12 -19.88
C SER A 87 6.04 -22.17 -20.68
N THR A 88 6.37 -21.13 -21.44
CA THR A 88 7.49 -21.07 -22.39
C THR A 88 8.47 -19.94 -22.14
N THR A 89 8.05 -18.89 -21.44
CA THR A 89 8.78 -17.63 -21.29
C THR A 89 8.68 -17.14 -19.86
N ASP A 90 9.84 -16.75 -19.33
CA ASP A 90 9.97 -15.93 -18.13
C ASP A 90 10.79 -14.70 -18.52
N SER A 91 10.22 -13.52 -18.34
CA SER A 91 10.86 -12.26 -18.73
C SER A 91 10.53 -11.17 -17.74
N THR A 92 11.53 -10.34 -17.43
CA THR A 92 11.38 -9.17 -16.58
C THR A 92 11.88 -7.94 -17.34
N THR A 93 11.08 -6.88 -17.36
CA THR A 93 11.43 -5.60 -17.97
C THR A 93 11.21 -4.44 -17.00
N CYS A 94 11.98 -3.37 -17.15
CA CYS A 94 11.73 -2.12 -16.44
C CYS A 94 10.59 -1.37 -17.12
N LEU A 95 9.73 -0.76 -16.32
CA LEU A 95 8.69 0.13 -16.80
C LEU A 95 9.04 1.60 -16.51
N PRO A 96 8.42 2.56 -17.24
CA PRO A 96 8.44 3.95 -16.84
C PRO A 96 7.72 4.16 -15.50
N THR A 97 8.27 5.03 -14.65
CA THR A 97 7.72 5.37 -13.32
C THR A 97 6.34 6.01 -13.37
N GLU A 98 6.04 6.71 -14.46
CA GLU A 98 4.80 7.45 -14.68
C GLU A 98 3.58 6.52 -14.89
N LEU A 99 3.81 5.24 -15.16
CA LEU A 99 2.74 4.24 -15.30
C LEU A 99 2.21 3.75 -13.95
N PHE A 100 2.87 4.10 -12.84
CA PHE A 100 2.51 3.66 -11.51
C PHE A 100 2.09 4.85 -10.65
N PRO A 101 0.96 4.77 -9.95
CA PRO A 101 0.61 5.79 -8.97
C PRO A 101 1.64 5.80 -7.84
N SER A 102 1.99 6.99 -7.35
CA SER A 102 2.92 7.13 -6.23
C SER A 102 2.31 6.57 -4.96
N VAL A 103 2.89 5.48 -4.46
CA VAL A 103 2.44 4.86 -3.20
C VAL A 103 2.59 5.82 -2.02
N SER A 104 3.65 6.64 -2.01
CA SER A 104 3.84 7.67 -0.98
C SER A 104 2.71 8.69 -1.00
N GLU A 105 2.30 9.17 -2.18
CA GLU A 105 1.19 10.13 -2.30
C GLU A 105 -0.15 9.51 -1.87
N ILE A 106 -0.37 8.22 -2.15
CA ILE A 106 -1.55 7.51 -1.65
C ILE A 106 -1.55 7.48 -0.11
N VAL A 107 -0.42 7.10 0.50
CA VAL A 107 -0.29 7.05 1.96
C VAL A 107 -0.46 8.44 2.58
N ASP A 108 0.12 9.46 1.98
CA ASP A 108 -0.01 10.85 2.43
C ASP A 108 -1.45 11.35 2.30
N ALA A 109 -2.15 11.01 1.22
CA ALA A 109 -3.57 11.33 1.05
C ALA A 109 -4.43 10.67 2.14
N ILE A 110 -4.18 9.39 2.45
CA ILE A 110 -4.90 8.70 3.52
C ILE A 110 -4.57 9.32 4.89
N ALA A 111 -3.30 9.62 5.16
CA ALA A 111 -2.86 10.22 6.43
C ALA A 111 -3.36 11.65 6.64
N SER A 112 -3.61 12.39 5.56
CA SER A 112 -4.14 13.76 5.59
C SER A 112 -5.68 13.82 5.50
N ALA A 113 -6.36 12.68 5.47
CA ALA A 113 -7.81 12.62 5.37
C ALA A 113 -8.49 13.32 6.56
N THR A 114 -9.56 14.08 6.29
CA THR A 114 -10.24 14.93 7.28
C THR A 114 -11.67 14.45 7.56
N PRO A 115 -12.17 14.53 8.81
CA PRO A 115 -13.52 14.10 9.13
C PRO A 115 -14.61 14.90 8.42
N VAL A 116 -15.64 14.21 7.94
CA VAL A 116 -16.84 14.81 7.35
C VAL A 116 -18.09 14.24 8.00
N SER A 117 -19.11 15.08 8.20
CA SER A 117 -20.36 14.68 8.84
C SER A 117 -21.32 13.97 7.90
N THR A 118 -21.23 14.24 6.60
CA THR A 118 -22.14 13.71 5.58
C THR A 118 -21.40 13.49 4.28
N VAL A 119 -21.69 12.38 3.61
CA VAL A 119 -21.23 12.11 2.24
C VAL A 119 -22.44 12.18 1.32
N ASN A 120 -22.41 13.09 0.35
CA ASN A 120 -23.44 13.19 -0.68
C ASN A 120 -22.99 12.40 -1.91
N THR A 121 -23.55 11.22 -2.12
CA THR A 121 -23.25 10.38 -3.28
C THR A 121 -24.51 9.68 -3.79
N ASN A 122 -24.50 9.33 -5.08
CA ASN A 122 -25.53 8.48 -5.68
C ASN A 122 -25.19 6.98 -5.55
N GLN A 123 -24.02 6.65 -5.00
CA GLN A 123 -23.60 5.28 -4.71
C GLN A 123 -24.22 4.82 -3.39
N ASP A 124 -24.64 3.56 -3.32
CA ASP A 124 -25.10 2.95 -2.07
C ASP A 124 -23.90 2.60 -1.19
N ILE A 125 -23.48 3.55 -0.35
CA ILE A 125 -22.32 3.42 0.54
C ILE A 125 -22.77 3.49 2.01
N LEU A 126 -22.17 2.64 2.84
CA LEU A 126 -22.48 2.56 4.26
C LEU A 126 -21.20 2.55 5.08
N CYS A 127 -21.17 3.37 6.13
CA CYS A 127 -20.11 3.37 7.13
C CYS A 127 -20.69 3.07 8.50
N ASN A 128 -21.01 1.80 8.73
CA ASN A 128 -21.64 1.36 9.96
C ASN A 128 -20.67 1.46 11.13
N ASN A 129 -21.04 2.25 12.16
CA ASN A 129 -20.23 2.48 13.37
C ASN A 129 -18.83 3.08 13.10
N GLY A 130 -18.62 3.67 11.92
CA GLY A 130 -17.35 4.25 11.50
C GLY A 130 -17.39 5.78 11.42
N THR A 131 -16.24 6.38 11.15
CA THR A 131 -16.12 7.82 10.85
C THR A 131 -15.87 8.01 9.36
N TRP A 132 -16.63 8.91 8.76
CA TRP A 132 -16.35 9.35 7.40
C TRP A 132 -15.19 10.34 7.40
N LEU A 133 -14.21 10.07 6.54
CA LEU A 133 -13.11 10.97 6.24
C LEU A 133 -13.16 11.33 4.74
N SER A 134 -12.63 12.47 4.37
CA SER A 134 -12.48 12.92 2.98
C SER A 134 -11.01 13.18 2.69
N THR A 135 -10.57 12.80 1.50
CA THR A 135 -9.22 13.10 1.00
C THR A 135 -9.23 13.38 -0.50
N THR A 136 -8.11 13.87 -1.01
CA THR A 136 -7.88 14.10 -2.43
C THR A 136 -6.62 13.40 -2.87
N PHE A 137 -6.69 12.66 -3.97
CA PHE A 137 -5.55 12.00 -4.59
C PHE A 137 -5.61 12.20 -6.10
N ALA A 138 -4.49 12.56 -6.73
CA ALA A 138 -4.40 12.81 -8.17
C ALA A 138 -5.44 13.82 -8.74
N GLY A 139 -5.93 14.74 -7.91
CA GLY A 139 -6.96 15.73 -8.29
C GLY A 139 -8.41 15.25 -8.11
N GLU A 140 -8.62 13.98 -7.78
CA GLU A 140 -9.92 13.38 -7.54
C GLU A 140 -10.25 13.30 -6.05
N SER A 141 -11.52 13.45 -5.71
CA SER A 141 -12.00 13.38 -4.32
C SER A 141 -12.43 11.97 -3.95
N TYR A 142 -11.99 11.52 -2.78
CA TYR A 142 -12.31 10.21 -2.24
C TYR A 142 -12.85 10.35 -0.81
N VAL A 143 -13.72 9.43 -0.42
CA VAL A 143 -14.19 9.33 0.96
C VAL A 143 -13.75 8.01 1.56
N LEU A 144 -13.36 8.04 2.83
CA LEU A 144 -12.93 6.87 3.58
C LEU A 144 -13.93 6.60 4.69
N CYS A 145 -14.25 5.34 4.92
CA CYS A 145 -14.96 4.89 6.11
C CYS A 145 -13.98 4.12 7.01
N THR A 146 -13.71 4.63 8.21
CA THR A 146 -12.94 3.87 9.20
C THR A 146 -13.81 2.77 9.82
N GLY A 147 -13.32 1.54 9.96
CA GLY A 147 -14.01 0.50 10.72
C GLY A 147 -14.18 0.89 12.20
N ALA A 148 -15.14 0.28 12.89
CA ALA A 148 -15.36 0.47 14.33
C ALA A 148 -14.29 -0.21 15.19
N GLU A 149 -13.76 -1.34 14.70
CA GLU A 149 -12.74 -2.16 15.34
C GLU A 149 -11.77 -2.56 14.21
N ASP A 150 -10.46 -2.46 14.46
CA ASP A 150 -9.33 -2.63 13.53
C ASP A 150 -8.90 -1.40 12.71
N SER A 151 -7.60 -1.36 12.38
CA SER A 151 -6.92 -0.35 11.54
C SER A 151 -7.32 -0.41 10.06
N ASN A 152 -8.52 -0.90 9.76
CA ASN A 152 -9.07 -1.09 8.43
C ASN A 152 -9.94 0.12 8.05
N PHE A 153 -9.90 0.53 6.79
CA PHE A 153 -10.78 1.58 6.28
C PHE A 153 -11.15 1.32 4.84
N THR A 154 -12.39 1.57 4.45
CA THR A 154 -12.82 1.44 3.06
C THR A 154 -12.71 2.78 2.35
N VAL A 155 -12.14 2.81 1.14
CA VAL A 155 -12.10 4.01 0.30
C VAL A 155 -13.14 3.89 -0.79
N TYR A 156 -13.92 4.95 -0.98
CA TYR A 156 -14.92 5.08 -2.03
C TYR A 156 -14.55 6.27 -2.93
N GLY A 157 -14.78 6.10 -4.22
CA GLY A 157 -14.67 7.14 -5.23
C GLY A 157 -15.70 6.86 -6.33
N GLU A 158 -15.97 7.83 -7.19
CA GLU A 158 -16.99 7.65 -8.25
C GLU A 158 -16.66 6.48 -9.20
N ASP A 159 -15.37 6.18 -9.37
CA ASP A 159 -14.88 5.09 -10.21
C ASP A 159 -14.57 3.79 -9.45
N LEU A 160 -14.61 3.80 -8.11
CA LEU A 160 -14.31 2.67 -7.25
C LEU A 160 -15.60 2.10 -6.63
N SER A 161 -15.67 0.77 -6.48
CA SER A 161 -16.82 0.13 -5.85
C SER A 161 -16.88 0.40 -4.34
N PRO A 162 -18.06 0.28 -3.71
CA PRO A 162 -18.20 0.26 -2.27
C PRO A 162 -17.77 -1.08 -1.67
N GLN A 163 -16.48 -1.43 -1.77
CA GLN A 163 -15.96 -2.61 -1.08
C GLN A 163 -14.61 -2.36 -0.44
N THR A 164 -14.50 -2.94 0.75
CA THR A 164 -13.44 -2.82 1.76
C THR A 164 -12.04 -2.76 1.17
N LEU A 165 -11.42 -1.58 1.22
CA LEU A 165 -9.96 -1.50 1.18
C LEU A 165 -9.45 -2.10 2.50
N LEU A 166 -9.15 -3.39 2.50
CA LEU A 166 -8.61 -4.02 3.70
C LEU A 166 -7.14 -3.65 3.84
N VAL A 167 -6.86 -2.48 4.42
CA VAL A 167 -5.53 -2.14 4.96
C VAL A 167 -5.29 -3.00 6.19
N THR A 168 -5.03 -4.29 5.97
CA THR A 168 -4.50 -5.13 7.04
C THR A 168 -3.07 -4.70 7.31
N VAL A 169 -2.91 -4.02 8.43
CA VAL A 169 -1.64 -3.70 9.07
C VAL A 169 -1.11 -4.99 9.73
N ALA A 170 -0.80 -6.00 8.92
CA ALA A 170 -0.25 -7.27 9.37
C ALA A 170 1.20 -7.42 8.88
N PRO A 171 2.04 -8.23 9.55
CA PRO A 171 3.33 -8.62 9.00
C PRO A 171 3.12 -9.51 7.76
N CYS A 172 2.80 -8.91 6.61
CA CYS A 172 2.84 -9.60 5.33
C CYS A 172 4.30 -9.89 5.01
N ARG A 173 4.73 -11.13 5.26
CA ARG A 173 6.02 -11.64 4.80
C ARG A 173 5.91 -11.80 3.28
N MET A 174 6.48 -10.86 2.52
CA MET A 174 6.68 -11.07 1.09
C MET A 174 7.61 -12.28 0.94
N VAL A 175 7.06 -13.37 0.40
CA VAL A 175 7.84 -14.56 0.06
C VAL A 175 8.65 -14.18 -1.19
N GLN A 176 9.95 -13.98 -0.98
CA GLN A 176 10.95 -14.06 -2.03
C GLN A 176 11.08 -15.49 -2.52
#